data_AF-A0A1K1R0X8-F1
#
_entry.id   AF-A0A1K1R0X8-F1
#
_cell.length_a   1.000
_cell.length_b   1.000
_cell.length_c   1.000
_cell.angle_alpha   90.00
_cell.angle_beta   90.00
_cell.angle_gamma   90.00
#
_symmetry.space_group_name_H-M   'P 1'
#
loop_
_entity.id
_entity.type
_entity.pdbx_description
1 polymer ?
#
loop_
_entity_poly.entity_id
_entity_poly.type
_entity_poly.pdbx_seq_one_letter_code
_entity_poly.pdbx_strand_id
1 'polypeptide(L)'
;MKIQSFNIKKIAKYCAEEVFRANTDAPGFVYLDLGKNLSSYKLREIMVNLKKELSNFTVNKYDKKLSYHWLVRFDQQVNTPFHIDNAADESFLMLGYEPSDISSELYIADFHKFANDNDISPKNYLRNFTPIFKEEALLIPFITKIESFCKNTYKIVLINNSKPKPEAKTLGVFHKAQIVSQDLKKSRIVNSMIINMLPKNKIIENEPDENKFLKTDTISK
;
A
#
# COMPACT_ATOMS: atom_id res chain seq x y z
N MET A 1 8.47 -10.70 4.66
CA MET A 1 8.43 -12.19 4.71
C MET A 1 8.83 -12.77 3.36
N LYS A 2 9.66 -13.83 3.31
CA LYS A 2 9.98 -14.57 2.07
C LYS A 2 9.00 -15.73 1.87
N ILE A 3 8.35 -15.81 0.71
CA ILE A 3 7.31 -16.82 0.45
C ILE A 3 7.94 -18.06 -0.21
N GLN A 4 7.88 -19.21 0.47
CA GLN A 4 8.38 -20.49 -0.05
C GLN A 4 7.30 -21.32 -0.76
N SER A 5 6.04 -21.18 -0.35
CA SER A 5 4.86 -21.76 -1.02
C SER A 5 3.71 -20.77 -1.03
N PHE A 6 3.05 -20.63 -2.18
CA PHE A 6 2.09 -19.55 -2.42
C PHE A 6 0.67 -19.95 -2.02
N ASN A 7 0.34 -19.84 -0.72
CA ASN A 7 -1.04 -19.98 -0.23
C ASN A 7 -1.68 -18.60 -0.04
N ILE A 8 -2.46 -18.17 -1.04
CA ILE A 8 -3.02 -16.82 -1.07
C ILE A 8 -3.93 -16.52 0.12
N LYS A 9 -4.70 -17.50 0.62
CA LYS A 9 -5.59 -17.32 1.78
C LYS A 9 -4.80 -17.06 3.05
N LYS A 10 -3.71 -17.81 3.27
CA LYS A 10 -2.83 -17.60 4.43
C LYS A 10 -2.14 -16.23 4.36
N ILE A 11 -1.67 -15.85 3.18
CA ILE A 11 -1.06 -14.53 2.94
C ILE A 11 -2.07 -13.41 3.19
N ALA A 12 -3.28 -13.54 2.67
CA ALA A 12 -4.35 -12.56 2.85
C ALA A 12 -4.74 -12.40 4.32
N LYS A 13 -4.87 -13.50 5.07
CA LYS A 13 -5.13 -13.45 6.51
C LYS A 13 -4.04 -12.66 7.25
N TYR A 14 -2.78 -13.00 7.01
CA TYR A 14 -1.64 -12.27 7.59
C TYR A 14 -1.65 -10.79 7.21
N CYS A 15 -1.89 -10.48 5.94
CA CYS A 15 -2.00 -9.10 5.47
C CYS A 15 -3.14 -8.34 6.17
N ALA A 16 -4.31 -8.96 6.36
CA ALA A 16 -5.43 -8.33 7.04
C ALA A 16 -5.14 -8.06 8.52
N GLU A 17 -4.46 -8.98 9.21
CA GLU A 17 -4.07 -8.83 10.62
C GLU A 17 -3.08 -7.69 10.83
N GLU A 18 -2.07 -7.57 9.96
CA GLU A 18 -1.00 -6.57 10.10
C GLU A 18 -1.35 -5.18 9.51
N VAL A 19 -2.15 -5.15 8.44
CA VAL A 19 -2.47 -3.91 7.71
C VAL A 19 -3.80 -3.30 8.16
N PHE A 20 -4.84 -4.11 8.39
CA PHE A 20 -6.20 -3.60 8.64
C PHE A 20 -6.42 -3.36 10.14
N ARG A 21 -5.43 -2.70 10.74
CA ARG A 21 -5.30 -2.43 12.17
C ARG A 21 -6.27 -1.35 12.64
N ALA A 22 -6.77 -1.48 13.85
CA ALA A 22 -7.60 -0.47 14.52
C ALA A 22 -6.83 0.27 15.64
N ASN A 23 -5.59 -0.14 15.91
CA ASN A 23 -4.68 0.45 16.89
C ASN A 23 -3.25 0.47 16.32
N THR A 24 -2.29 0.90 17.12
CA THR A 24 -0.88 1.04 16.71
C THR A 24 0.01 -0.15 17.08
N ASP A 25 -0.57 -1.28 17.47
CA ASP A 25 0.20 -2.48 17.83
C ASP A 25 0.70 -3.21 16.59
N ALA A 26 -0.10 -3.20 15.53
CA ALA A 26 0.25 -3.72 14.22
C ALA A 26 0.86 -2.61 13.32
N PRO A 27 1.75 -2.97 12.39
CA PRO A 27 2.56 -2.01 11.62
C PRO A 27 1.74 -1.16 10.63
N GLY A 28 0.57 -1.63 10.19
CA GLY A 28 -0.21 -0.93 9.16
C GLY A 28 0.32 -1.10 7.75
N PHE A 29 1.30 -1.97 7.55
CA PHE A 29 1.82 -2.37 6.24
C PHE A 29 2.38 -3.80 6.30
N VAL A 30 2.51 -4.44 5.13
CA VAL A 30 3.17 -5.73 4.97
C VAL A 30 4.08 -5.71 3.75
N TYR A 31 5.25 -6.32 3.90
CA TYR A 31 6.21 -6.57 2.82
C TYR A 31 6.34 -8.07 2.49
N LEU A 32 6.11 -8.41 1.23
CA LEU A 32 6.17 -9.77 0.68
C LEU A 32 7.24 -9.85 -0.41
N ASP A 33 8.25 -10.71 -0.22
CA ASP A 33 9.21 -11.08 -1.27
C ASP A 33 8.74 -12.37 -1.95
N LEU A 34 8.46 -12.27 -3.25
CA LEU A 34 7.93 -13.35 -4.08
C LEU A 34 9.03 -14.10 -4.85
N GLY A 35 10.29 -13.70 -4.72
CA GLY A 35 11.42 -14.32 -5.40
C GLY A 35 11.59 -13.87 -6.86
N LYS A 36 12.48 -14.57 -7.59
CA LYS A 36 12.94 -14.15 -8.94
C LYS A 36 12.12 -14.75 -10.09
N ASN A 37 11.45 -15.88 -9.84
CA ASN A 37 10.88 -16.73 -10.87
C ASN A 37 9.41 -16.40 -11.15
N LEU A 38 9.12 -15.13 -11.40
CA LEU A 38 7.78 -14.66 -11.78
C LEU A 38 7.85 -13.82 -13.06
N SER A 39 6.69 -13.56 -13.64
CA SER A 39 6.52 -12.56 -14.69
C SER A 39 5.72 -11.37 -14.15
N SER A 40 5.81 -10.24 -14.85
CA SER A 40 4.99 -9.05 -14.59
C SER A 40 3.48 -9.38 -14.53
N TYR A 41 2.99 -10.23 -15.44
CA TYR A 41 1.60 -10.71 -15.44
C TYR A 41 1.27 -11.54 -14.20
N LYS A 42 2.16 -12.46 -13.79
CA LYS A 42 1.95 -13.31 -12.62
C LYS A 42 1.94 -12.51 -11.33
N LEU A 43 2.77 -11.47 -11.23
CA LEU A 43 2.73 -10.51 -10.13
C LEU A 43 1.36 -9.85 -10.03
N ARG A 44 0.82 -9.32 -11.12
CA ARG A 44 -0.51 -8.68 -11.12
C ARG A 44 -1.64 -9.65 -10.80
N GLU A 45 -1.57 -10.88 -11.31
CA GLU A 45 -2.53 -11.95 -10.96
C GLU A 45 -2.51 -12.22 -9.45
N ILE A 46 -1.32 -12.30 -8.85
CA ILE A 46 -1.17 -12.45 -7.40
C ILE A 46 -1.81 -11.27 -6.65
N MET A 47 -1.54 -10.03 -7.06
CA MET A 47 -2.11 -8.84 -6.42
C MET A 47 -3.64 -8.82 -6.47
N VAL A 48 -4.22 -9.16 -7.63
CA VAL A 48 -5.67 -9.27 -7.82
C VAL A 48 -6.27 -10.36 -6.93
N ASN A 49 -5.65 -11.54 -6.89
CA ASN A 49 -6.12 -12.64 -6.04
C ASN A 49 -6.00 -12.28 -4.55
N LEU A 50 -4.94 -11.56 -4.16
CA LEU A 50 -4.79 -11.04 -2.80
C LEU A 50 -5.92 -10.08 -2.45
N LYS A 51 -6.23 -9.12 -3.33
CA LYS A 51 -7.35 -8.19 -3.13
C LYS A 51 -8.69 -8.91 -2.98
N LYS A 52 -8.94 -9.96 -3.77
CA LYS A 52 -10.17 -10.76 -3.68
C LYS A 52 -10.32 -11.43 -2.32
N GLU A 53 -9.27 -12.08 -1.83
CA GLU A 53 -9.29 -12.71 -0.50
C GLU A 53 -9.37 -11.69 0.64
N LEU A 54 -8.68 -10.55 0.52
CA LEU A 54 -8.83 -9.43 1.46
C LEU A 54 -10.26 -8.87 1.46
N SER A 55 -10.93 -8.83 0.30
CA SER A 55 -12.34 -8.41 0.22
C SER A 55 -13.27 -9.38 0.93
N ASN A 56 -13.00 -10.69 0.86
CA ASN A 56 -13.77 -11.67 1.63
C ASN A 56 -13.63 -11.40 3.13
N PHE A 57 -12.40 -11.09 3.58
CA PHE A 57 -12.15 -10.72 4.96
C PHE A 57 -12.91 -9.45 5.38
N THR A 58 -12.88 -8.37 4.58
CA THR A 58 -13.58 -7.12 4.94
C THR A 58 -15.09 -7.27 4.94
N VAL A 59 -15.65 -8.09 4.05
CA VAL A 59 -17.10 -8.35 4.04
C VAL A 59 -17.49 -9.03 5.34
N ASN A 60 -16.75 -10.03 5.77
CA ASN A 60 -17.06 -10.76 7.01
C ASN A 60 -16.83 -9.92 8.28
N LYS A 61 -15.79 -9.08 8.30
CA LYS A 61 -15.41 -8.32 9.51
C LYS A 61 -16.10 -6.96 9.62
N TYR A 62 -16.34 -6.28 8.50
CA TYR A 62 -16.76 -4.88 8.47
C TYR A 62 -18.06 -4.64 7.69
N ASP A 63 -18.66 -5.68 7.08
CA ASP A 63 -19.76 -5.56 6.10
C ASP A 63 -19.44 -4.57 4.95
N LYS A 64 -18.16 -4.54 4.57
CA LYS A 64 -17.62 -3.68 3.50
C LYS A 64 -16.87 -4.50 2.47
N LYS A 65 -17.00 -4.14 1.20
CA LYS A 65 -16.22 -4.74 0.11
C LYS A 65 -15.00 -3.88 -0.21
N LEU A 66 -13.99 -4.51 -0.78
CA LEU A 66 -12.86 -3.82 -1.38
C LEU A 66 -13.12 -3.58 -2.85
N SER A 67 -13.01 -2.33 -3.29
CA SER A 67 -13.22 -1.92 -4.67
C SER A 67 -12.08 -1.07 -5.19
N TYR A 68 -11.77 -1.19 -6.48
CA TYR A 68 -10.66 -0.47 -7.08
C TYR A 68 -10.97 1.02 -7.18
N HIS A 69 -10.03 1.85 -6.73
CA HIS A 69 -9.99 3.27 -7.04
C HIS A 69 -9.19 3.51 -8.33
N TRP A 70 -8.01 2.89 -8.42
CA TRP A 70 -7.20 2.88 -9.63
C TRP A 70 -6.53 1.52 -9.84
N LEU A 71 -6.07 1.29 -11.06
CA LEU A 71 -5.20 0.18 -11.46
C LEU A 71 -4.22 0.72 -12.50
N VAL A 72 -2.95 0.90 -12.13
CA VAL A 72 -1.95 1.53 -13.00
C VAL A 72 -0.61 0.81 -12.93
N ARG A 73 0.20 0.99 -13.98
CA ARG A 73 1.61 0.60 -14.01
C ARG A 73 2.39 1.85 -14.31
N PHE A 74 3.44 2.17 -13.57
CA PHE A 74 4.22 3.38 -13.81
C PHE A 74 5.71 3.15 -13.58
N ASP A 75 6.53 4.00 -14.20
CA ASP A 75 7.98 4.01 -14.00
C ASP A 75 8.35 5.00 -12.88
N GLN A 76 8.71 4.48 -11.71
CA GLN A 76 9.01 5.33 -10.55
C GLN A 76 10.48 5.79 -10.58
N GLN A 77 10.71 6.99 -11.10
CA GLN A 77 12.03 7.63 -11.14
C GLN A 77 12.16 8.83 -10.22
N VAL A 78 11.09 9.23 -9.53
CA VAL A 78 11.07 10.42 -8.67
C VAL A 78 10.84 10.05 -7.20
N ASN A 79 11.43 10.85 -6.32
CA ASN A 79 11.17 10.78 -4.89
C ASN A 79 9.73 11.23 -4.61
N THR A 80 9.15 10.70 -3.55
CA THR A 80 7.92 11.24 -2.98
C THR A 80 8.21 11.78 -1.57
N PRO A 81 7.45 12.77 -1.07
CA PRO A 81 7.42 13.05 0.35
C PRO A 81 6.70 11.92 1.11
N PHE A 82 6.68 11.98 2.44
CA PHE A 82 5.73 11.19 3.22
C PHE A 82 4.30 11.63 2.91
N HIS A 83 3.48 10.69 2.43
CA HIS A 83 2.11 10.98 2.03
C HIS A 83 1.15 9.79 2.15
N ILE A 84 -0.15 10.10 2.11
CA ILE A 84 -1.25 9.18 1.86
C ILE A 84 -1.79 9.49 0.46
N ASP A 85 -1.96 8.46 -0.36
CA ASP A 85 -2.51 8.61 -1.70
C ASP A 85 -3.98 9.05 -1.66
N ASN A 86 -4.40 9.80 -2.66
CA ASN A 86 -5.79 10.24 -2.75
C ASN A 86 -6.72 9.06 -2.99
N ALA A 87 -7.63 8.82 -2.04
CA ALA A 87 -8.57 7.71 -2.04
C ALA A 87 -9.76 8.04 -1.13
N ALA A 88 -10.67 7.07 -0.95
CA ALA A 88 -11.68 7.13 0.11
C ALA A 88 -11.03 7.16 1.50
N ASP A 89 -11.82 7.55 2.51
CA ASP A 89 -11.32 7.67 3.89
C ASP A 89 -10.76 6.36 4.43
N GLU A 90 -11.34 5.22 4.04
CA GLU A 90 -10.80 3.91 4.34
C GLU A 90 -10.30 3.27 3.05
N SER A 91 -8.99 3.14 2.92
CA SER A 91 -8.38 2.64 1.70
C SER A 91 -7.04 1.96 1.96
N PHE A 92 -6.61 1.19 0.97
CA PHE A 92 -5.38 0.41 1.02
C PHE A 92 -4.63 0.57 -0.30
N LEU A 93 -3.31 0.75 -0.21
CA LEU A 93 -2.41 0.82 -1.35
C LEU A 93 -1.66 -0.50 -1.45
N MET A 94 -1.70 -1.16 -2.61
CA MET A 94 -0.88 -2.33 -2.89
C MET A 94 0.03 -2.03 -4.09
N LEU A 95 1.33 -2.13 -3.84
CA LEU A 95 2.41 -1.87 -4.80
C LEU A 95 3.12 -3.18 -5.13
N GLY A 96 3.09 -3.58 -6.39
CA GLY A 96 3.80 -4.71 -6.96
C GLY A 96 5.06 -4.24 -7.69
N TYR A 97 6.22 -4.51 -7.12
CA TYR A 97 7.50 -4.14 -7.70
C TYR A 97 8.05 -5.26 -8.58
N GLU A 98 8.40 -4.91 -9.82
CA GLU A 98 9.17 -5.76 -10.72
C GLU A 98 10.68 -5.65 -10.38
N PRO A 99 11.51 -6.65 -10.74
CA PRO A 99 12.96 -6.53 -10.65
C PRO A 99 13.46 -5.28 -11.37
N SER A 100 14.36 -4.53 -10.74
CA SER A 100 14.90 -3.29 -11.29
C SER A 100 16.28 -3.02 -10.73
N ASP A 101 17.18 -2.57 -11.60
CA ASP A 101 18.52 -2.10 -11.23
C ASP A 101 18.52 -0.73 -10.55
N ILE A 102 17.40 0.00 -10.57
CA ILE A 102 17.30 1.31 -9.91
C ILE A 102 17.29 1.10 -8.40
N SER A 103 18.33 1.61 -7.74
CA SER A 103 18.43 1.57 -6.28
C SER A 103 17.40 2.52 -5.67
N SER A 104 16.54 1.98 -4.81
CA SER A 104 15.46 2.72 -4.18
C SER A 104 15.17 2.22 -2.78
N GLU A 105 14.58 3.09 -1.99
CA GLU A 105 14.19 2.86 -0.61
C GLU A 105 12.71 3.20 -0.44
N LEU A 106 12.04 2.46 0.43
CA LEU A 106 10.64 2.68 0.79
C LEU A 106 10.56 2.81 2.30
N TYR A 107 9.95 3.90 2.74
CA TYR A 107 9.78 4.24 4.14
C TYR A 107 8.30 4.33 4.46
N ILE A 108 7.94 3.84 5.64
CA ILE A 108 6.59 3.92 6.21
C ILE A 108 6.70 4.69 7.51
N ALA A 109 5.80 5.65 7.75
CA ALA A 109 5.76 6.39 9.01
C ALA A 109 4.39 6.30 9.67
N ASP A 110 4.37 5.92 10.94
CA ASP A 110 3.14 5.80 11.72
C ASP A 110 2.79 7.12 12.42
N PHE A 111 1.96 7.92 11.75
CA PHE A 111 1.52 9.20 12.31
C PHE A 111 0.52 9.05 13.46
N HIS A 112 -0.23 7.95 13.53
CA HIS A 112 -1.12 7.70 14.67
C HIS A 112 -0.31 7.43 15.94
N LYS A 113 0.79 6.65 15.81
CA LYS A 113 1.70 6.43 16.93
C LYS A 113 2.41 7.71 17.35
N PHE A 114 2.88 8.51 16.39
CA PHE A 114 3.40 9.86 16.67
C PHE A 114 2.41 10.72 17.46
N ALA A 115 1.15 10.77 17.02
CA ALA A 115 0.12 11.59 17.67
C ALA A 115 -0.17 11.11 19.10
N ASN A 116 -0.25 9.79 19.31
CA ASN A 116 -0.48 9.20 20.63
C ASN A 116 0.69 9.45 21.59
N ASP A 117 1.93 9.23 21.15
CA ASP A 117 3.13 9.34 21.99
C ASP A 117 3.48 10.79 22.35
N ASN A 118 2.90 11.77 21.65
CA ASN A 118 3.10 13.20 21.90
C ASN A 118 1.86 13.89 22.50
N ASP A 119 0.91 13.12 23.07
CA ASP A 119 -0.33 13.62 23.69
C ASP A 119 -1.14 14.58 22.80
N ILE A 120 -1.04 14.41 21.48
CA ILE A 120 -1.81 15.22 20.53
C ILE A 120 -3.25 14.77 20.61
N SER A 121 -4.13 15.62 21.14
CA SER A 121 -5.55 15.25 21.29
C SER A 121 -6.12 14.75 19.95
N PRO A 122 -6.92 13.66 19.93
CA PRO A 122 -7.47 13.12 18.70
C PRO A 122 -8.22 14.16 17.86
N LYS A 123 -8.87 15.14 18.51
CA LYS A 123 -9.56 16.25 17.83
C LYS A 123 -8.59 17.20 17.12
N ASN A 124 -7.47 17.55 17.73
CA ASN A 124 -6.47 18.44 17.13
C ASN A 124 -5.74 17.75 15.98
N TYR A 125 -5.40 16.47 16.19
CA TYR A 125 -4.82 15.60 15.19
C TYR A 125 -5.70 15.51 13.92
N LEU A 126 -6.97 15.16 14.08
CA LEU A 126 -7.89 14.98 12.95
C LEU A 126 -8.14 16.29 12.18
N ARG A 127 -8.15 17.43 12.88
CA ARG A 127 -8.37 18.76 12.28
C ARG A 127 -7.19 19.24 11.45
N ASN A 128 -5.97 18.91 11.88
CA ASN A 128 -4.74 19.41 11.26
C ASN A 128 -4.09 18.40 10.31
N PHE A 129 -4.71 17.25 10.09
CA PHE A 129 -4.17 16.24 9.19
C PHE A 129 -4.03 16.77 7.76
N THR A 130 -2.83 16.62 7.21
CA THR A 130 -2.55 16.87 5.79
C THR A 130 -2.11 15.56 5.13
N PRO A 131 -2.62 15.24 3.91
CA PRO A 131 -2.21 14.03 3.19
C PRO A 131 -0.72 13.98 2.85
N ILE A 132 -0.04 15.13 2.83
CA ILE A 132 1.42 15.24 2.69
C ILE A 132 1.95 15.78 4.01
N PHE A 133 2.90 15.06 4.62
CA PHE A 133 3.51 15.47 5.87
C PHE A 133 4.76 16.32 5.61
N LYS A 134 4.79 17.55 6.14
CA LYS A 134 5.86 18.51 5.86
C LYS A 134 7.02 18.44 6.86
N GLU A 135 6.74 18.08 8.11
CA GLU A 135 7.70 18.15 9.22
C GLU A 135 8.38 16.79 9.46
N GLU A 136 8.98 16.20 8.42
CA GLU A 136 9.47 14.80 8.45
C GLU A 136 10.39 14.48 9.65
N ALA A 137 11.11 15.47 10.19
CA ALA A 137 11.96 15.32 11.38
C ALA A 137 11.19 14.79 12.61
N LEU A 138 9.92 15.16 12.76
CA LEU A 138 9.06 14.71 13.86
C LEU A 138 8.69 13.22 13.74
N LEU A 139 8.71 12.67 12.52
CA LEU A 139 8.37 11.28 12.26
C LEU A 139 9.54 10.32 12.46
N ILE A 140 10.78 10.82 12.58
CA ILE A 140 11.99 9.97 12.64
C ILE A 140 11.85 8.77 13.59
N PRO A 141 11.36 8.92 14.84
CA PRO A 141 11.22 7.78 15.76
C PRO A 141 10.15 6.76 15.34
N PHE A 142 9.26 7.14 14.42
CA PHE A 142 8.09 6.39 13.96
C PHE A 142 8.25 5.90 12.51
N ILE A 143 9.43 6.09 11.91
CA ILE A 143 9.74 5.65 10.55
C ILE A 143 10.27 4.21 10.60
N THR A 144 9.66 3.35 9.79
CA THR A 144 10.19 2.04 9.42
C THR A 144 10.69 2.08 7.98
N LYS A 145 11.99 1.79 7.78
CA LYS A 145 12.53 1.50 6.45
C LYS A 145 12.21 0.06 6.10
N ILE A 146 11.61 -0.19 4.93
CA ILE A 146 11.38 -1.55 4.46
C ILE A 146 12.71 -2.15 4.02
N GLU A 147 13.23 -3.05 4.85
CA GLU A 147 14.48 -3.75 4.59
C GLU A 147 14.36 -4.69 3.37
N SER A 148 15.46 -4.87 2.63
CA SER A 148 15.60 -5.88 1.59
C SER A 148 14.81 -5.64 0.29
N PHE A 149 15.01 -4.49 -0.36
CA PHE A 149 14.70 -4.36 -1.78
C PHE A 149 15.74 -5.10 -2.64
N CYS A 150 15.78 -6.44 -2.59
CA CYS A 150 16.65 -7.22 -3.46
C CYS A 150 16.30 -6.91 -4.93
N LYS A 151 17.20 -6.25 -5.67
CA LYS A 151 16.92 -5.77 -7.02
C LYS A 151 16.40 -6.81 -8.02
N ASN A 152 16.63 -8.10 -7.73
CA ASN A 152 16.35 -9.21 -8.63
C ASN A 152 15.03 -9.96 -8.32
N THR A 153 14.25 -9.54 -7.32
CA THR A 153 13.01 -10.23 -6.93
C THR A 153 11.75 -9.41 -7.22
N TYR A 154 10.64 -10.10 -7.44
CA TYR A 154 9.30 -9.50 -7.44
C TYR A 154 8.80 -9.34 -6.02
N LYS A 155 8.14 -8.22 -5.73
CA LYS A 155 7.71 -7.89 -4.37
C LYS A 155 6.31 -7.31 -4.36
N ILE A 156 5.62 -7.46 -3.25
CA ILE A 156 4.39 -6.74 -2.94
C ILE A 156 4.57 -6.00 -1.63
N VAL A 157 4.18 -4.73 -1.61
CA VAL A 157 3.99 -3.96 -0.39
C VAL A 157 2.51 -3.60 -0.31
N LEU A 158 1.85 -4.00 0.76
CA LEU A 158 0.48 -3.59 1.08
C LEU A 158 0.54 -2.58 2.23
N ILE A 159 -0.11 -1.44 2.08
CA ILE A 159 -0.04 -0.30 2.99
C ILE A 159 -1.47 0.12 3.33
N ASN A 160 -1.73 0.40 4.60
CA ASN A 160 -2.97 1.03 5.00
C ASN A 160 -2.93 2.52 4.61
N ASN A 161 -3.74 2.88 3.63
CA ASN A 161 -3.82 4.23 3.06
C ASN A 161 -5.03 5.01 3.63
N SER A 162 -5.58 4.57 4.76
CA SER A 162 -6.76 5.21 5.36
C SER A 162 -6.41 6.58 5.91
N LYS A 163 -7.31 7.53 5.70
CA LYS A 163 -7.22 8.88 6.25
C LYS A 163 -7.69 8.87 7.70
N PRO A 164 -7.17 9.77 8.54
CA PRO A 164 -7.65 9.92 9.90
C PRO A 164 -9.09 10.47 9.91
N LYS A 165 -10.04 9.65 10.34
CA LYS A 165 -11.44 10.05 10.54
C LYS A 165 -12.01 9.39 11.80
N PRO A 166 -12.89 10.08 12.55
CA PRO A 166 -13.57 9.49 13.71
C PRO A 166 -14.27 8.15 13.41
N GLU A 167 -14.86 8.03 12.23
CA GLU A 167 -15.66 6.88 11.79
C GLU A 167 -14.84 5.78 11.10
N ALA A 168 -13.56 6.02 10.80
CA ALA A 168 -12.70 5.04 10.16
C ALA A 168 -12.47 3.82 11.06
N LYS A 169 -12.56 2.62 10.49
CA LYS A 169 -12.33 1.35 11.18
C LYS A 169 -10.87 0.94 11.19
N THR A 170 -10.04 1.58 10.36
CA THR A 170 -8.62 1.25 10.28
C THR A 170 -7.72 2.48 10.29
N LEU A 171 -6.51 2.33 10.80
CA LEU A 171 -5.53 3.40 10.96
C LEU A 171 -4.46 3.31 9.88
N GLY A 172 -4.41 4.33 9.03
CA GLY A 172 -3.44 4.44 7.95
C GLY A 172 -2.02 4.71 8.44
N VAL A 173 -1.09 4.76 7.48
CA VAL A 173 0.30 5.15 7.67
C VAL A 173 0.74 5.99 6.47
N PHE A 174 1.71 6.89 6.68
CA PHE A 174 2.35 7.59 5.57
C PHE A 174 3.36 6.68 4.89
N HIS A 175 3.57 6.89 3.60
CA HIS A 175 4.63 6.22 2.85
C HIS A 175 5.46 7.20 2.03
N LYS A 176 6.72 6.83 1.79
CA LYS A 176 7.71 7.63 1.05
C LYS A 176 8.63 6.74 0.24
N ALA A 177 8.73 7.01 -1.06
CA ALA A 177 9.71 6.40 -1.93
C ALA A 177 10.89 7.34 -2.16
N GLN A 178 12.10 6.80 -2.06
CA GLN A 178 13.35 7.51 -2.33
C GLN A 178 14.15 6.75 -3.38
N ILE A 179 14.42 7.40 -4.50
CA ILE A 179 15.31 6.94 -5.55
C ILE A 179 16.73 7.38 -5.18
N VAL A 180 17.58 6.41 -4.85
CA VAL A 180 18.95 6.66 -4.39
C VAL A 180 19.81 7.21 -5.53
N SER A 181 19.63 6.66 -6.73
CA SER A 181 20.26 7.15 -7.95
C SER A 181 19.30 6.95 -9.11
N GLN A 182 18.98 8.04 -9.81
CA GLN A 182 18.19 7.99 -11.04
C GLN A 182 19.03 7.43 -12.19
N ASP A 183 18.41 6.64 -13.06
CA ASP A 183 18.97 6.25 -14.35
C ASP A 183 17.82 6.17 -15.36
N LEU A 184 17.64 7.25 -16.11
CA LEU A 184 16.54 7.40 -17.07
C LEU A 184 16.64 6.46 -18.27
N LYS A 185 17.73 5.69 -18.40
CA LYS A 185 17.88 4.64 -19.42
C LYS A 185 17.36 3.29 -18.94
N LYS A 186 17.02 3.17 -17.66
CA LYS A 186 16.48 1.97 -17.04
C LYS A 186 15.11 2.26 -16.45
N SER A 187 14.30 1.22 -16.33
CA SER A 187 12.96 1.34 -15.75
C SER A 187 12.87 0.72 -14.36
N ARG A 188 12.03 1.35 -13.53
CA ARG A 188 11.60 0.84 -12.24
C ARG A 188 10.09 0.73 -12.23
N ILE A 189 9.61 -0.36 -12.80
CA ILE A 189 8.18 -0.58 -13.00
C ILE A 189 7.50 -0.97 -11.68
N VAL A 190 6.49 -0.20 -11.32
CA VAL A 190 5.61 -0.44 -10.18
C VAL A 190 4.19 -0.64 -10.69
N ASN A 191 3.60 -1.77 -10.31
CA ASN A 191 2.19 -2.07 -10.52
C ASN A 191 1.44 -1.56 -9.26
N SER A 192 0.44 -0.68 -9.41
CA SER A 192 -0.24 -0.06 -8.28
C SER A 192 -1.74 -0.25 -8.34
N MET A 193 -2.32 -0.60 -7.20
CA MET A 193 -3.75 -0.57 -6.96
C MET A 193 -4.04 0.17 -5.65
N ILE A 194 -4.87 1.21 -5.74
CA ILE A 194 -5.54 1.81 -4.59
C ILE A 194 -6.91 1.17 -4.52
N ILE A 195 -7.26 0.74 -3.32
CA ILE A 195 -8.43 -0.07 -3.04
C ILE A 195 -9.22 0.64 -1.94
N ASN A 196 -10.46 1.02 -2.22
CA ASN A 196 -11.37 1.62 -1.25
C ASN A 196 -12.14 0.53 -0.50
N MET A 197 -12.31 0.71 0.81
CA MET A 197 -13.20 -0.12 1.62
C MET A 197 -14.56 0.55 1.73
N LEU A 198 -15.53 0.06 0.97
CA LEU A 198 -16.83 0.69 0.79
C LEU A 198 -17.97 -0.22 1.24
N PRO A 199 -19.15 0.33 1.61
CA PRO A 199 -20.33 -0.47 1.87
C PRO A 199 -20.60 -1.47 0.73
N LYS A 200 -20.97 -2.71 1.07
CA LYS A 200 -21.14 -3.80 0.09
C LYS A 200 -22.06 -3.44 -1.08
N ASN A 201 -23.11 -2.68 -0.78
CA ASN A 201 -24.14 -2.27 -1.73
C ASN A 201 -23.79 -1.00 -2.53
N LYS A 202 -22.62 -0.39 -2.30
CA LYS A 202 -22.19 0.79 -3.06
C LYS A 202 -21.86 0.39 -4.50
N ILE A 203 -22.54 1.01 -5.46
CA ILE A 203 -22.23 0.91 -6.90
C ILE A 203 -21.12 1.90 -7.22
N ILE A 204 -20.18 1.48 -8.08
CA ILE A 204 -19.05 2.29 -8.53
C ILE A 204 -19.13 2.35 -10.05
N GLU A 205 -19.54 3.51 -10.55
CA GLU A 205 -19.89 3.69 -11.96
C GLU A 205 -18.67 3.61 -12.90
N ASN A 206 -17.46 3.80 -12.37
CA ASN A 206 -16.21 3.82 -13.13
C ASN A 206 -15.11 2.98 -12.46
N GLU A 207 -15.45 1.78 -11.98
CA GLU A 207 -14.43 0.89 -11.40
C GLU A 207 -13.41 0.50 -12.50
N PRO A 208 -12.10 0.66 -12.26
CA PRO A 208 -11.07 0.27 -13.21
C PRO A 208 -11.20 -1.18 -13.70
N ASP A 209 -10.93 -1.38 -14.99
CA ASP A 209 -10.99 -2.72 -15.61
C ASP A 209 -9.83 -3.62 -15.14
N GLU A 210 -10.15 -4.57 -14.27
CA GLU A 210 -9.23 -5.59 -13.76
C GLU A 210 -8.61 -6.43 -14.89
N ASN A 211 -9.37 -6.79 -15.92
CA ASN A 211 -8.87 -7.62 -17.03
C ASN A 211 -7.86 -6.84 -17.87
N LYS A 212 -8.10 -5.54 -18.09
CA LYS A 212 -7.12 -4.67 -18.74
C LYS A 212 -5.84 -4.57 -17.91
N PHE A 213 -5.94 -4.37 -16.60
CA PHE A 213 -4.77 -4.33 -15.73
C PHE A 213 -3.96 -5.63 -15.78
N LEU A 214 -4.62 -6.79 -15.75
CA LEU A 214 -3.94 -8.08 -15.83
C LEU A 214 -3.13 -8.24 -17.12
N LYS A 215 -3.64 -7.76 -18.25
CA LYS A 215 -3.08 -8.03 -19.59
C LYS A 215 -2.25 -6.90 -20.19
N THR A 216 -2.29 -5.70 -19.63
CA THR A 216 -1.64 -4.53 -20.25
C THR A 216 -0.12 -4.54 -20.11
N ASP A 217 0.55 -4.12 -21.19
CA ASP A 217 1.97 -3.75 -21.21
C ASP A 217 2.19 -2.24 -21.07
N THR A 218 1.12 -1.45 -21.09
CA THR A 218 1.20 0.00 -20.96
C THR A 218 1.81 0.38 -19.62
N ILE A 219 2.72 1.35 -19.66
CA ILE A 219 3.36 1.97 -18.50
C ILE A 219 3.03 3.45 -18.57
N SER A 220 2.34 3.96 -17.56
CA SER A 220 2.11 5.39 -17.34
C SER A 220 3.44 6.09 -17.07
N LYS A 221 3.65 7.21 -17.73
CA LYS A 221 4.77 8.11 -17.48
C LYS A 221 4.40 9.17 -16.46
#